data_AF-A0A427BJX8-F1
#
_entry.id   AF-A0A427BJX8-F1
#
_cell.length_a   1.000
_cell.length_b   1.000
_cell.length_c   1.000
_cell.angle_alpha   90.00
_cell.angle_beta   90.00
_cell.angle_gamma   90.00
#
_symmetry.space_group_name_H-M   'P 1'
#
loop_
_entity.id
_entity.type
_entity.pdbx_description
1 polymer ?
#
loop_
_entity_poly.entity_id
_entity_poly.type
_entity_poly.pdbx_seq_one_letter_code
_entity_poly.pdbx_strand_id
1 'polypeptide(L)'
;MKTIKKVQFAYRLVIDASTTSIWEKYVFDATYKEYYLQEQLFQQETHKVETFRELMRQNKKAAQLHYLVGMAAIPYIEQLEGNLYQITDNLNKTHLNFVDFELDIINSSNQNHANHKVALTFYTKQYFYFGEVNNHYLISSDEELKTNIKTLMIPNRQHFSIVSIELEDE
;
A
#
# COMPACT_ATOMS: atom_id res chain seq x y z
N MET A 1 6.47 -31.84 8.92
CA MET A 1 7.11 -30.71 8.21
C MET A 1 6.14 -29.52 8.33
N LYS A 2 6.55 -28.33 8.76
CA LYS A 2 5.58 -27.23 8.92
C LYS A 2 4.95 -26.87 7.57
N THR A 3 3.62 -26.97 7.47
CA THR A 3 2.90 -26.63 6.25
C THR A 3 2.44 -25.17 6.33
N ILE A 4 2.55 -24.45 5.21
CA ILE A 4 2.04 -23.08 5.11
C ILE A 4 0.53 -23.13 5.27
N LYS A 5 0.01 -22.46 6.30
CA LYS A 5 -1.41 -22.43 6.60
C LYS A 5 -2.07 -21.22 5.96
N LYS A 6 -1.59 -20.03 6.33
CA LYS A 6 -2.14 -18.76 5.87
C LYS A 6 -1.03 -17.80 5.45
N VAL A 7 -1.35 -16.96 4.48
CA VAL A 7 -0.45 -15.90 4.00
C VAL A 7 -1.17 -14.57 4.02
N GLN A 8 -0.41 -13.51 4.27
CA GLN A 8 -0.86 -12.14 4.07
C GLN A 8 -0.18 -11.57 2.84
N PHE A 9 -0.96 -10.90 2.00
CA PHE A 9 -0.43 -10.19 0.85
C PHE A 9 -0.30 -8.70 1.13
N ALA A 10 0.59 -8.05 0.40
CA ALA A 10 0.64 -6.61 0.27
C ALA A 10 0.59 -6.19 -1.20
N TYR A 11 -0.11 -5.10 -1.48
CA TYR A 11 -0.15 -4.45 -2.78
C TYR A 11 0.37 -3.01 -2.68
N ARG A 12 1.39 -2.66 -3.46
CA ARG A 12 1.98 -1.32 -3.49
C ARG A 12 1.53 -0.55 -4.73
N LEU A 13 0.76 0.51 -4.52
CA LEU A 13 0.34 1.46 -5.55
C LEU A 13 1.21 2.71 -5.49
N VAL A 14 1.89 3.04 -6.59
CA VAL A 14 2.70 4.26 -6.71
C VAL A 14 1.89 5.35 -7.40
N ILE A 15 1.85 6.54 -6.80
CA ILE A 15 1.11 7.70 -7.29
C ILE A 15 2.10 8.85 -7.50
N ASP A 16 2.09 9.42 -8.71
CA ASP A 16 2.88 10.60 -9.06
C ASP A 16 2.14 11.49 -10.06
N ALA A 17 2.78 12.56 -10.51
CA ALA A 17 2.17 13.53 -11.43
C ALA A 17 1.71 12.94 -12.77
N SER A 18 2.12 11.73 -13.15
CA SER A 18 1.70 11.07 -14.39
C SER A 18 0.40 10.26 -14.26
N THR A 19 -0.08 10.06 -13.03
CA THR A 19 -1.32 9.35 -12.73
C THR A 19 -2.51 9.96 -13.47
N THR A 20 -3.36 9.10 -14.06
CA THR A 20 -4.55 9.52 -14.81
C THR A 20 -5.86 9.30 -14.05
N SER A 21 -5.89 8.33 -13.12
CA SER A 21 -7.05 8.02 -12.28
C SER A 21 -7.48 9.23 -11.44
N ILE A 22 -8.78 9.54 -11.46
CA ILE A 22 -9.34 10.66 -10.69
C ILE A 22 -9.13 10.44 -9.19
N TRP A 23 -9.35 9.21 -8.70
CA TRP A 23 -9.14 8.87 -7.28
C TRP A 23 -7.68 9.07 -6.87
N GLU A 24 -6.74 8.56 -7.68
CA GLU A 24 -5.32 8.69 -7.38
C GLU A 24 -4.85 10.15 -7.46
N LYS A 25 -5.41 10.97 -8.35
CA LYS A 25 -5.16 12.44 -8.39
C LYS A 25 -5.61 13.14 -7.12
N TYR A 26 -6.76 12.78 -6.57
CA TYR A 26 -7.19 13.39 -5.30
C TYR A 26 -6.29 12.98 -4.13
N VAL A 27 -5.85 11.72 -4.08
CA VAL A 27 -4.85 11.27 -3.11
C VAL A 27 -3.55 12.06 -3.27
N PHE A 28 -3.08 12.21 -4.51
CA PHE A 28 -1.87 12.96 -4.85
C PHE A 28 -1.92 14.40 -4.36
N ASP A 29 -2.99 15.13 -4.69
CA ASP A 29 -3.14 16.53 -4.32
C ASP A 29 -3.27 16.71 -2.79
N ALA A 30 -4.02 15.83 -2.14
CA ALA A 30 -4.20 15.86 -0.68
C ALA A 30 -2.89 15.59 0.06
N THR A 31 -2.15 14.56 -0.37
CA THR A 31 -0.89 14.17 0.26
C THR A 31 0.23 15.18 -0.02
N TYR A 32 0.24 15.84 -1.19
CA TYR A 32 1.15 16.94 -1.45
C TYR A 32 0.86 18.15 -0.54
N LYS A 33 -0.41 18.54 -0.42
CA LYS A 33 -0.80 19.66 0.44
C LYS A 33 -0.41 19.41 1.89
N GLU A 34 -0.64 18.20 2.38
CA GLU A 34 -0.26 17.80 3.74
C GLU A 34 1.26 17.80 3.90
N TYR A 35 2.01 17.26 2.93
CA TYR A 35 3.46 17.32 2.92
C TYR A 35 3.97 18.76 3.04
N TYR A 36 3.44 19.67 2.21
CA TYR A 36 3.84 21.08 2.21
C TYR A 36 3.59 21.77 3.56
N LEU A 37 2.53 21.39 4.27
CA LEU A 37 2.24 21.92 5.60
C LEU A 37 3.18 21.32 6.66
N GLN A 38 3.28 19.99 6.69
CA GLN A 38 3.97 19.26 7.76
C GLN A 38 5.49 19.38 7.66
N GLU A 39 6.05 19.46 6.45
CA GLU A 39 7.50 19.51 6.24
C GLU A 39 8.15 20.72 6.96
N GLN A 40 7.42 21.83 7.05
CA GLN A 40 7.87 23.06 7.69
C GLN A 40 8.25 22.86 9.16
N LEU A 41 7.63 21.91 9.85
CA LEU A 41 7.92 21.59 11.26
C LEU A 41 9.29 20.91 11.44
N PHE A 42 9.84 20.35 10.36
CA PHE A 42 11.11 19.63 10.37
C PHE A 42 12.27 20.44 9.77
N GLN A 43 11.97 21.56 9.12
CA GLN A 43 12.95 22.49 8.55
C GLN A 43 13.79 23.15 9.64
N GLN A 44 15.04 23.47 9.33
CA GLN A 44 15.85 24.33 10.19
C GLN A 44 15.67 25.79 9.75
N GLU A 45 15.49 26.70 10.70
CA GLU A 45 15.31 28.13 10.41
C GLU A 45 16.50 28.74 9.65
N THR A 46 17.71 28.28 9.97
CA THR A 46 18.97 28.81 9.42
C THR A 46 19.34 28.23 8.06
N HIS A 47 18.78 27.08 7.69
CA HIS A 47 19.09 26.41 6.43
C HIS A 47 17.89 25.58 5.98
N LYS A 48 17.03 26.17 5.15
CA LYS A 48 15.89 25.47 4.56
C LYS A 48 16.33 24.65 3.36
N VAL A 49 15.74 23.47 3.21
CA VAL A 49 15.98 22.57 2.08
C VAL A 49 14.70 22.32 1.30
N GLU A 50 14.82 22.01 0.02
CA GLU A 50 13.65 21.94 -0.87
C GLU A 50 13.04 20.54 -0.94
N THR A 51 13.89 19.50 -0.90
CA THR A 51 13.46 18.13 -1.15
C THR A 51 13.30 17.33 0.13
N PHE A 52 12.37 16.37 0.11
CA PHE A 52 12.19 15.43 1.23
C PHE A 52 13.47 14.67 1.56
N ARG A 53 14.27 14.30 0.55
CA ARG A 53 15.56 13.62 0.74
C ARG A 53 16.56 14.47 1.52
N GLU A 54 16.67 15.75 1.19
CA GLU A 54 17.55 16.68 1.90
C GLU A 54 17.03 16.93 3.31
N LEU A 55 15.72 17.07 3.48
CA LEU A 55 15.08 17.24 4.78
C LEU A 55 15.36 16.05 5.69
N MET A 56 15.26 14.82 5.17
CA MET A 56 15.61 13.59 5.86
C MET A 56 17.08 13.51 6.27
N ARG A 57 17.99 14.02 5.42
CA ARG A 57 19.43 14.08 5.72
C ARG A 57 19.72 15.10 6.83
N GLN A 58 19.04 16.24 6.82
CA GLN A 58 19.19 17.31 7.80
C GLN A 58 18.54 16.98 9.14
N ASN A 59 17.37 16.32 9.10
CA ASN A 59 16.56 16.00 10.26
C ASN A 59 15.94 14.60 10.09
N LYS A 60 16.55 13.58 10.72
CA LYS A 60 16.05 12.20 10.68
C LYS A 60 14.63 12.04 11.24
N LYS A 61 14.14 12.97 12.07
CA LYS A 61 12.75 12.95 12.56
C LYS A 61 11.72 13.21 11.45
N ALA A 62 12.14 13.78 10.32
CA ALA A 62 11.30 13.94 9.13
C ALA A 62 10.77 12.60 8.59
N ALA A 63 11.30 11.45 9.04
CA ALA A 63 10.72 10.14 8.74
C ALA A 63 9.26 10.02 9.20
N GLN A 64 8.85 10.81 10.19
CA GLN A 64 7.45 10.88 10.63
C GLN A 64 6.50 11.44 9.57
N LEU A 65 7.03 12.15 8.56
CA LEU A 65 6.22 12.67 7.46
C LEU A 65 5.53 11.56 6.67
N HIS A 66 6.10 10.35 6.58
CA HIS A 66 5.42 9.19 5.98
C HIS A 66 4.03 8.98 6.60
N TYR A 67 3.98 8.93 7.94
CA TYR A 67 2.73 8.75 8.69
C TYR A 67 1.84 9.99 8.64
N LEU A 68 2.39 11.19 8.91
CA LEU A 68 1.62 12.44 8.96
C LEU A 68 0.94 12.73 7.61
N VAL A 69 1.67 12.59 6.52
CA VAL A 69 1.12 12.73 5.15
C VAL A 69 0.15 11.60 4.83
N GLY A 70 0.41 10.39 5.32
CA GLY A 70 -0.49 9.24 5.20
C GLY A 70 -1.90 9.51 5.74
N MET A 71 -2.04 10.30 6.79
CA MET A 71 -3.36 10.65 7.35
C MET A 71 -4.24 11.41 6.34
N ALA A 72 -3.65 12.20 5.45
CA ALA A 72 -4.40 12.92 4.41
C ALA A 72 -5.00 11.99 3.34
N ALA A 73 -4.51 10.75 3.23
CA ALA A 73 -5.06 9.76 2.32
C ALA A 73 -6.31 9.05 2.88
N ILE A 74 -6.53 9.05 4.20
CA ILE A 74 -7.58 8.27 4.89
C ILE A 74 -8.97 8.44 4.24
N PRO A 75 -9.49 9.66 3.99
CA PRO A 75 -10.83 9.81 3.43
C PRO A 75 -11.00 9.17 2.04
N TYR A 76 -9.91 8.99 1.30
CA TYR A 76 -9.90 8.33 0.00
C TYR A 76 -9.76 6.82 0.12
N ILE A 77 -9.02 6.35 1.12
CA ILE A 77 -8.92 4.93 1.42
C ILE A 77 -10.26 4.39 1.92
N GLU A 78 -11.00 5.16 2.73
CA GLU A 78 -12.32 4.79 3.21
C GLU A 78 -13.33 4.56 2.07
N GLN A 79 -13.21 5.31 0.96
CA GLN A 79 -14.04 5.11 -0.24
C GLN A 79 -13.83 3.76 -0.91
N LEU A 80 -12.72 3.06 -0.63
CA LEU A 80 -12.48 1.73 -1.15
C LEU A 80 -13.25 0.64 -0.40
N GLU A 81 -13.84 0.97 0.76
CA GLU A 81 -14.62 0.05 1.59
C GLU A 81 -13.86 -1.26 1.90
N GLY A 82 -12.53 -1.17 2.05
CA GLY A 82 -11.66 -2.33 2.30
C GLY A 82 -11.41 -3.23 1.08
N ASN A 83 -11.67 -2.77 -0.16
CA ASN A 83 -11.47 -3.55 -1.39
C ASN A 83 -10.29 -3.05 -2.23
N LEU A 84 -9.48 -3.99 -2.74
CA LEU A 84 -8.44 -3.73 -3.73
C LEU A 84 -8.99 -3.95 -5.14
N TYR A 85 -9.71 -2.97 -5.68
CA TYR A 85 -10.34 -3.11 -7.02
C TYR A 85 -9.35 -3.40 -8.15
N GLN A 86 -8.08 -3.02 -8.00
CA GLN A 86 -7.03 -3.29 -8.97
C GLN A 86 -6.54 -4.75 -8.94
N ILE A 87 -6.86 -5.52 -7.90
CA ILE A 87 -6.45 -6.91 -7.70
C ILE A 87 -7.70 -7.78 -7.71
N THR A 88 -7.98 -8.38 -8.87
CA THR A 88 -9.10 -9.30 -9.06
C THR A 88 -8.64 -10.76 -9.14
N ASP A 89 -9.58 -11.67 -8.90
CA ASP A 89 -9.44 -13.06 -9.31
C ASP A 89 -9.39 -13.18 -10.85
N ASN A 90 -8.96 -14.34 -11.34
CA ASN A 90 -8.88 -14.63 -12.77
C ASN A 90 -10.23 -14.55 -13.51
N LEU A 91 -11.36 -14.51 -12.78
CA LEU A 91 -12.70 -14.30 -13.35
C LEU A 91 -13.15 -12.83 -13.36
N ASN A 92 -12.35 -11.92 -12.78
CA ASN A 92 -12.69 -10.51 -12.58
C ASN A 92 -14.00 -10.28 -11.82
N LYS A 93 -14.32 -11.18 -10.88
CA LYS A 93 -15.55 -11.12 -10.07
C LYS A 93 -15.28 -10.78 -8.61
N THR A 94 -14.12 -11.19 -8.10
CA THR A 94 -13.79 -11.05 -6.68
C THR A 94 -12.54 -10.23 -6.52
N HIS A 95 -12.53 -9.32 -5.55
CA HIS A 95 -11.37 -8.50 -5.20
C HIS A 95 -10.77 -8.96 -3.88
N LEU A 96 -9.48 -8.70 -3.69
CA LEU A 96 -8.89 -8.89 -2.36
C LEU A 96 -9.33 -7.80 -1.39
N ASN A 97 -9.55 -8.19 -0.14
CA ASN A 97 -9.80 -7.24 0.93
C ASN A 97 -8.51 -6.84 1.63
N PHE A 98 -8.35 -5.54 1.85
CA PHE A 98 -7.33 -4.97 2.70
C PHE A 98 -7.91 -4.57 4.07
N VAL A 99 -7.07 -4.66 5.09
CA VAL A 99 -7.43 -4.33 6.48
C VAL A 99 -6.57 -3.22 7.05
N ASP A 100 -5.43 -2.94 6.41
CA ASP A 100 -4.50 -1.89 6.83
C ASP A 100 -3.79 -1.29 5.61
N PHE A 101 -3.22 -0.11 5.77
CA PHE A 101 -2.41 0.53 4.75
C PHE A 101 -1.32 1.42 5.36
N GLU A 102 -0.25 1.62 4.60
CA GLU A 102 0.83 2.54 4.93
C GLU A 102 1.11 3.46 3.74
N LEU A 103 1.51 4.71 4.02
CA LEU A 103 1.97 5.64 3.00
C LEU A 103 3.48 5.86 3.10
N ASP A 104 4.15 5.77 1.96
CA ASP A 104 5.53 6.16 1.79
C ASP A 104 5.69 7.40 0.92
N ILE A 105 6.44 8.39 1.39
CA ILE A 105 6.95 9.45 0.52
C ILE A 105 8.19 8.91 -0.20
N ILE A 106 8.08 8.66 -1.50
CA ILE A 106 9.21 8.26 -2.34
C ILE A 106 10.05 9.49 -2.68
N ASN A 107 9.39 10.58 -3.05
CA ASN A 107 10.00 11.87 -3.31
C ASN A 107 8.98 12.99 -3.11
N SER A 108 9.45 14.16 -2.71
CA SER A 108 8.62 15.36 -2.70
C SER A 108 9.51 16.60 -2.67
N SER A 109 8.94 17.73 -3.08
CA SER A 109 9.56 19.04 -3.03
C SER A 109 8.55 20.08 -2.59
N ASN A 110 8.95 21.05 -1.78
CA ASN A 110 8.06 22.16 -1.41
C ASN A 110 7.95 23.26 -2.48
N GLN A 111 8.80 23.21 -3.52
CA GLN A 111 8.76 24.16 -4.65
C GLN A 111 8.11 23.59 -5.90
N ASN A 112 8.05 22.26 -6.05
CA ASN A 112 7.61 21.63 -7.27
C ASN A 112 6.65 20.46 -7.02
N HIS A 113 5.37 20.73 -7.28
CA HIS A 113 4.28 19.75 -7.21
C HIS A 113 4.56 18.49 -8.04
N ALA A 114 5.15 18.63 -9.23
CA ALA A 114 5.41 17.51 -10.12
C ALA A 114 6.46 16.53 -9.58
N ASN A 115 7.26 16.94 -8.59
CA ASN A 115 8.24 16.08 -7.94
C ASN A 115 7.63 15.21 -6.82
N HIS A 116 6.37 15.46 -6.46
CA HIS A 116 5.68 14.65 -5.48
C HIS A 116 5.49 13.24 -6.03
N LYS A 117 5.80 12.25 -5.21
CA LYS A 117 5.68 10.84 -5.51
C LYS A 117 5.51 10.08 -4.21
N VAL A 118 4.39 9.43 -4.07
CA VAL A 118 4.04 8.63 -2.90
C VAL A 118 3.73 7.20 -3.31
N ALA A 119 3.75 6.29 -2.34
CA ALA A 119 3.23 4.95 -2.51
C ALA A 119 2.31 4.59 -1.36
N LEU A 120 1.16 4.00 -1.70
CA LEU A 120 0.27 3.35 -0.76
C LEU A 120 0.55 1.85 -0.78
N THR A 121 0.88 1.28 0.37
CA THR A 121 1.00 -0.17 0.53
C THR A 121 -0.20 -0.67 1.31
N PHE A 122 -1.04 -1.47 0.67
CA PHE A 122 -2.21 -2.07 1.29
C PHE A 122 -1.89 -3.47 1.78
N TYR A 123 -2.27 -3.78 3.02
CA TYR A 123 -2.07 -5.08 3.63
C TYR A 123 -3.39 -5.83 3.71
N THR A 124 -3.40 -7.04 3.20
CA THR A 124 -4.62 -7.84 3.16
C THR A 124 -4.94 -8.46 4.53
N LYS A 125 -6.17 -8.98 4.69
CA LYS A 125 -6.37 -10.05 5.68
C LYS A 125 -5.55 -11.29 5.31
N GLN A 126 -5.46 -12.23 6.22
CA GLN A 126 -4.83 -13.52 5.93
C GLN A 126 -5.75 -14.41 5.07
N TYR A 127 -5.15 -15.18 4.17
CA TYR A 127 -5.83 -16.16 3.32
C TYR A 127 -5.16 -17.52 3.45
N PHE A 128 -5.93 -18.60 3.37
CA PHE A 128 -5.35 -19.93 3.21
C PHE A 128 -4.62 -20.01 1.87
N TYR A 129 -3.44 -20.62 1.88
CA TYR A 129 -2.56 -20.69 0.72
C TYR A 129 -2.37 -22.14 0.25
N PHE A 130 -2.63 -22.39 -1.03
CA PHE A 130 -2.53 -23.73 -1.62
C PHE A 130 -1.41 -23.86 -2.66
N GLY A 131 -0.62 -22.80 -2.86
CA GLY A 131 0.45 -22.78 -3.85
C GLY A 131 0.16 -21.86 -5.02
N GLU A 132 0.91 -22.07 -6.10
CA GLU A 132 0.84 -21.28 -7.32
C GLU A 132 0.43 -22.17 -8.51
N VAL A 133 -0.46 -21.67 -9.35
CA VAL A 133 -0.91 -22.32 -10.59
C VAL A 133 -0.92 -21.30 -11.71
N ASN A 134 -0.14 -21.53 -12.77
CA ASN A 134 -0.07 -20.66 -13.96
C ASN A 134 0.14 -19.17 -13.61
N ASN A 135 1.14 -18.85 -12.77
CA ASN A 135 1.41 -17.48 -12.32
C ASN A 135 0.28 -16.82 -11.52
N HIS A 136 -0.54 -17.63 -10.83
CA HIS A 136 -1.56 -17.16 -9.91
C HIS A 136 -1.41 -17.87 -8.56
N TYR A 137 -1.55 -17.13 -7.48
CA TYR A 137 -1.70 -17.71 -6.16
C TYR A 137 -3.10 -18.32 -6.03
N LEU A 138 -3.14 -19.60 -5.67
CA LEU A 138 -4.37 -20.29 -5.32
C LEU A 138 -4.60 -20.13 -3.82
N ILE A 139 -5.65 -19.40 -3.46
CA ILE A 139 -5.95 -19.04 -2.07
C ILE A 139 -7.41 -19.25 -1.72
N SER A 140 -7.75 -19.25 -0.43
CA SER A 140 -9.13 -19.19 0.05
C SER A 140 -9.30 -18.10 1.10
N SER A 141 -10.44 -17.41 1.03
CA SER A 141 -10.89 -16.42 2.01
C SER A 141 -11.75 -17.04 3.12
N ASP A 142 -11.94 -18.35 3.13
CA ASP A 142 -12.71 -19.06 4.15
C ASP A 142 -12.02 -18.89 5.52
N GLU A 143 -12.81 -18.84 6.60
CA GLU A 143 -12.27 -18.72 7.97
C GLU A 143 -11.67 -20.06 8.46
N GLU A 144 -12.26 -21.16 8.00
CA GLU A 144 -11.90 -22.55 8.32
C GLU A 144 -12.00 -23.42 7.07
N LEU A 145 -11.06 -24.35 6.90
CA LEU A 145 -11.08 -25.30 5.78
C LEU A 145 -12.05 -26.44 6.05
N LYS A 146 -13.00 -26.63 5.13
CA LYS A 146 -13.98 -27.73 5.14
C LYS A 146 -13.74 -28.64 3.92
N THR A 147 -14.65 -29.57 3.65
CA THR A 147 -14.53 -30.52 2.52
C THR A 147 -14.67 -29.89 1.13
N ASN A 148 -15.34 -28.74 1.02
CA ASN A 148 -15.48 -28.00 -0.24
C ASN A 148 -15.01 -26.55 -0.04
N ILE A 149 -13.73 -26.31 -0.35
CA ILE A 149 -13.05 -25.04 -0.12
C ILE A 149 -13.31 -24.11 -1.31
N LYS A 150 -13.84 -22.91 -1.04
CA LYS A 150 -13.96 -21.89 -2.09
C LYS A 150 -12.60 -21.26 -2.31
N THR A 151 -12.19 -21.15 -3.57
CA THR A 151 -10.86 -20.64 -3.92
C THR A 151 -10.93 -19.42 -4.83
N LEU A 152 -9.83 -18.66 -4.81
CA LEU A 152 -9.55 -17.52 -5.66
C LEU A 152 -8.19 -17.76 -6.31
N MET A 153 -8.06 -17.38 -7.57
CA MET A 153 -6.78 -17.34 -8.28
C MET A 153 -6.38 -15.89 -8.48
N ILE A 154 -5.42 -15.41 -7.71
CA ILE A 154 -4.93 -14.03 -7.75
C ILE A 154 -3.63 -13.98 -8.56
N PRO A 155 -3.51 -13.10 -9.57
CA PRO A 155 -2.31 -13.03 -10.39
C PRO A 155 -1.08 -12.61 -9.57
N ASN A 156 0.01 -13.36 -9.72
CA ASN A 156 1.33 -12.96 -9.25
C ASN A 156 1.87 -11.88 -10.22
N ARG A 157 2.04 -10.65 -9.74
CA ARG A 157 2.39 -9.49 -10.58
C ARG A 157 3.30 -8.52 -9.84
N GLN A 158 3.88 -7.58 -10.57
CA GLN A 158 4.69 -6.51 -9.97
C GLN A 158 3.92 -5.76 -8.89
N HIS A 159 4.64 -5.38 -7.83
CA HIS A 159 4.12 -4.67 -6.67
C HIS A 159 3.08 -5.44 -5.84
N PHE A 160 2.93 -6.74 -6.05
CA PHE A 160 2.12 -7.63 -5.23
C PHE A 160 3.02 -8.73 -4.64
N SER A 161 2.98 -8.92 -3.32
CA SER A 161 3.87 -9.88 -2.65
C SER A 161 3.19 -10.52 -1.45
N ILE A 162 3.60 -11.73 -1.11
CA ILE A 162 3.39 -12.29 0.23
C ILE A 162 4.34 -11.57 1.19
N VAL A 163 3.83 -11.11 2.33
CA VAL A 163 4.60 -10.35 3.34
C VAL A 163 4.62 -11.01 4.71
N SER A 164 3.69 -11.94 4.98
CA SER A 164 3.74 -12.77 6.19
C SER A 164 3.16 -14.16 5.92
N ILE A 165 3.65 -15.13 6.69
CA ILE A 165 3.26 -16.54 6.61
C ILE A 165 2.97 -17.04 8.02
N GLU A 166 1.80 -17.63 8.21
CA GLU A 166 1.44 -18.41 9.38
C GLU A 166 1.65 -19.89 9.09
N LEU A 167 2.41 -20.56 9.95
CA LEU A 167 2.72 -21.98 9.85
C LEU A 167 1.84 -22.76 10.82
N GLU A 168 1.41 -23.96 10.42
CA GLU A 168 0.79 -24.93 11.32
C GLU A 168 1.80 -26.03 11.69
N ASP A 169 1.76 -26.44 12.96
CA ASP A 169 2.46 -27.63 13.42
C ASP A 169 1.60 -28.87 13.09
N GLU A 170 2.24 -29.94 12.59
CA GLU A 170 1.61 -31.24 12.32
C GLU A 170 1.28 -32.01 13.61
#